data_AF-A0A1X2ZMH7-F1
#
_entry.id   AF-A0A1X2ZMH7-F1
#
_cell.length_a   1.000
_cell.length_b   1.000
_cell.length_c   1.000
_cell.angle_alpha   90.00
_cell.angle_beta   90.00
_cell.angle_gamma   90.00
#
_symmetry.space_group_name_H-M   'P 1'
#
loop_
_entity.id
_entity.type
_entity.pdbx_description
1 polymer ?
#
loop_
_entity_poly.entity_id
_entity_poly.type
_entity_poly.pdbx_seq_one_letter_code
_entity_poly.pdbx_strand_id
1 'polypeptide(L)'
;MKTTQKVIAAMLAIMFPIVLAGGCGSRTTSSQSASADSQTDSQDSGDDSQDSTTDSDDGSPLANGLFGSCEGSDPRLPSVKLDTSAGYLGVEIPGNDQIRPNEFYSYDLMLTNENGDSWMVQLSDYVSSGETNRSVFNMQTSKNLNYPGWSNSDDKSVFSTSVPDTAMRGTSMDWQMTLSIDGNDVAKCPTDGTTSLE
;
A
#
# COMPACT_ATOMS: atom_id res chain seq x y z
N MET A 1 -46.81 -10.83 12.07
CA MET A 1 -45.72 -10.97 13.05
C MET A 1 -44.95 -12.24 12.76
N LYS A 2 -43.69 -12.14 12.34
CA LYS A 2 -42.64 -13.14 12.57
C LYS A 2 -41.31 -12.39 12.53
N THR A 3 -40.86 -12.05 13.73
CA THR A 3 -39.62 -11.35 14.02
C THR A 3 -38.53 -12.41 14.12
N THR A 4 -37.45 -12.28 13.35
CA THR A 4 -36.23 -13.05 13.62
C THR A 4 -35.08 -12.06 13.78
N GLN A 5 -34.55 -12.03 15.00
CA GLN A 5 -33.50 -11.14 15.45
C GLN A 5 -32.11 -11.67 15.06
N LYS A 6 -31.28 -10.72 14.59
CA LYS A 6 -29.88 -10.45 14.93
C LYS A 6 -28.89 -11.62 15.07
N VAL A 7 -27.79 -11.52 14.33
CA VAL A 7 -26.45 -11.70 14.90
C VAL A 7 -25.57 -10.52 14.46
N ILE A 8 -25.13 -9.75 15.45
CA ILE A 8 -24.09 -8.73 15.34
C ILE A 8 -22.78 -9.48 15.57
N ALA A 9 -21.89 -9.49 14.59
CA ALA A 9 -20.53 -9.98 14.77
C ALA A 9 -19.63 -8.79 15.16
N ALA A 10 -19.00 -8.94 16.32
CA ALA A 10 -18.25 -7.90 17.01
C ALA A 10 -16.88 -7.65 16.39
N MET A 11 -16.43 -6.40 16.56
CA MET A 11 -15.16 -5.83 16.16
C MET A 11 -13.95 -6.62 16.71
N LEU A 12 -12.97 -6.87 15.85
CA LEU A 12 -11.62 -7.30 16.26
C LEU A 12 -10.73 -6.05 16.34
N ALA A 13 -10.51 -5.56 17.55
CA ALA A 13 -9.51 -4.54 17.84
C ALA A 13 -8.13 -5.20 17.93
N ILE A 14 -7.25 -4.93 16.97
CA ILE A 14 -5.85 -5.36 17.01
C ILE A 14 -5.07 -4.34 17.86
N MET A 15 -4.78 -4.72 19.11
CA MET A 15 -3.81 -3.99 19.94
C MET A 15 -2.38 -4.41 19.56
N PHE A 16 -1.62 -3.48 18.99
CA PHE A 16 -0.16 -3.62 18.85
C PHE A 16 0.54 -3.22 20.17
N PRO A 17 1.56 -3.97 20.63
CA PRO A 17 2.38 -3.55 21.77
C PRO A 17 3.36 -2.45 21.35
N ILE A 18 3.20 -1.26 21.95
CA ILE A 18 4.18 -0.17 21.90
C ILE A 18 5.32 -0.54 22.85
N VAL A 19 6.50 -0.86 22.32
CA VAL A 19 7.74 -0.91 23.12
C VAL A 19 8.39 0.47 23.07
N LEU A 20 8.18 1.24 24.13
CA LEU A 20 8.92 2.47 24.43
C LEU A 20 10.32 2.10 24.93
N ALA A 21 11.34 2.20 24.08
CA ALA A 21 12.74 2.20 24.52
C ALA A 21 13.25 3.65 24.50
N GLY A 22 13.13 4.32 25.64
CA GLY A 22 13.72 5.64 25.84
C GLY A 22 13.94 5.93 27.33
N GLY A 23 15.20 6.11 27.71
CA GLY A 23 15.54 7.06 28.79
C GLY A 23 16.37 6.56 29.97
N CYS A 24 17.66 6.93 29.92
CA CYS A 24 18.40 7.71 30.93
C CYS A 24 18.79 7.18 32.33
N GLY A 25 20.12 7.09 32.53
CA GLY A 25 20.86 7.63 33.69
C GLY A 25 21.01 6.71 34.92
N SER A 26 22.05 6.74 35.75
CA SER A 26 23.29 7.53 35.87
C SER A 26 24.14 6.97 37.03
N ARG A 27 25.47 7.17 36.97
CA ARG A 27 26.51 7.12 38.05
C ARG A 27 26.96 5.74 38.57
N THR A 28 28.25 5.40 38.54
CA THR A 28 29.25 5.85 39.55
C THR A 28 30.71 5.71 39.05
N THR A 29 31.55 6.61 39.56
CA THR A 29 33.01 6.83 39.37
C THR A 29 33.96 5.69 39.76
N SER A 30 35.06 5.63 38.99
CA SER A 30 36.47 5.33 39.36
C SER A 30 36.88 3.95 39.88
N SER A 31 37.70 3.25 39.07
CA SER A 31 39.09 2.91 39.43
C SER A 31 39.81 2.24 38.24
N GLN A 32 40.96 2.78 37.88
CA GLN A 32 41.87 2.21 36.89
C GLN A 32 42.73 1.12 37.57
N SER A 33 42.86 -0.04 36.95
CA SER A 33 44.02 -0.93 37.09
C SER A 33 44.08 -1.85 35.88
N ALA A 34 45.24 -1.86 35.22
CA ALA A 34 45.58 -2.73 34.11
C ALA A 34 45.91 -4.14 34.61
N SER A 35 45.58 -5.18 33.84
CA SER A 35 46.50 -6.24 33.36
C SER A 35 45.75 -7.46 32.81
N ALA A 36 46.25 -7.93 31.67
CA ALA A 36 46.41 -9.32 31.24
C ALA A 36 45.19 -10.17 30.78
N ASP A 37 45.35 -10.60 29.52
CA ASP A 37 45.17 -11.95 28.99
C ASP A 37 43.80 -12.49 28.52
N SER A 38 43.73 -12.59 27.20
CA SER A 38 43.36 -13.75 26.37
C SER A 38 42.25 -14.69 26.87
N GLN A 39 41.17 -14.76 26.08
CA GLN A 39 40.59 -15.98 25.49
C GLN A 39 39.31 -15.61 24.73
N THR A 40 39.38 -15.62 23.40
CA THR A 40 38.21 -15.51 22.51
C THR A 40 37.78 -16.92 22.15
N ASP A 41 36.80 -17.47 22.85
CA ASP A 41 36.01 -18.61 22.39
C ASP A 41 34.62 -18.09 22.06
N SER A 42 34.39 -17.84 20.77
CA SER A 42 33.07 -17.56 20.21
C SER A 42 32.77 -18.65 19.20
N GLN A 43 32.24 -19.77 19.69
CA GLN A 43 31.38 -20.61 18.86
C GLN A 43 30.05 -19.87 18.73
N ASP A 44 29.81 -19.27 17.58
CA ASP A 44 28.45 -18.92 17.16
C ASP A 44 28.08 -19.78 15.96
N SER A 45 26.94 -20.45 16.11
CA SER A 45 26.41 -21.45 15.21
C SER A 45 25.27 -20.82 14.44
N GLY A 46 25.32 -20.86 13.11
CA GLY A 46 24.22 -20.42 12.28
C GLY A 46 24.68 -20.06 10.88
N ASP A 47 25.22 -21.04 10.16
CA ASP A 47 25.39 -20.91 8.71
C ASP A 47 24.03 -21.05 8.05
N ASP A 48 23.79 -20.15 7.11
CA ASP A 48 22.51 -19.74 6.60
C ASP A 48 21.78 -20.89 5.88
N SER A 49 20.54 -21.14 6.29
CA SER A 49 19.58 -21.85 5.45
C SER A 49 19.34 -21.01 4.20
N GLN A 50 20.04 -21.35 3.13
CA GLN A 50 19.68 -20.93 1.78
C GLN A 50 18.34 -21.55 1.42
N ASP A 51 17.26 -20.93 1.89
CA ASP A 51 15.94 -21.15 1.33
C ASP A 51 15.89 -20.44 -0.03
N SER A 52 16.39 -21.16 -1.04
CA SER A 52 16.11 -20.86 -2.43
C SER A 52 14.66 -21.23 -2.70
N THR A 53 13.74 -20.43 -2.15
CA THR A 53 12.37 -20.41 -2.64
C THR A 53 12.45 -19.99 -4.09
N THR A 54 12.11 -20.94 -4.94
CA THR A 54 11.97 -20.74 -6.37
C THR A 54 10.90 -19.65 -6.54
N ASP A 55 11.33 -18.44 -6.91
CA ASP A 55 10.47 -17.34 -7.35
C ASP A 55 9.64 -17.86 -8.53
N SER A 56 8.52 -18.50 -8.23
CA SER A 56 7.54 -18.94 -9.22
C SER A 56 6.71 -17.72 -9.55
N ASP A 57 7.36 -16.76 -10.22
CA ASP A 57 6.77 -15.62 -10.91
C ASP A 57 6.04 -16.15 -12.16
N ASP A 58 5.14 -17.13 -11.99
CA ASP A 58 4.48 -17.86 -13.08
C ASP A 58 3.38 -17.05 -13.79
N GLY A 59 3.21 -15.78 -13.41
CA GLY A 59 2.30 -14.85 -14.06
C GLY A 59 2.96 -14.10 -15.23
N SER A 60 2.19 -13.83 -16.28
CA SER A 60 2.63 -12.85 -17.29
C SER A 60 2.75 -11.47 -16.63
N PRO A 61 3.75 -10.65 -16.99
CA PRO A 61 3.77 -9.23 -16.64
C PRO A 61 2.41 -8.58 -16.96
N LEU A 62 2.06 -7.51 -16.24
CA LEU A 62 0.88 -6.73 -16.55
C LEU A 62 0.87 -6.38 -18.04
N ALA A 63 -0.19 -6.77 -18.75
CA ALA A 63 -0.29 -6.49 -20.17
C ALA A 63 -0.32 -4.98 -20.43
N ASN A 64 0.34 -4.56 -21.50
CA ASN A 64 0.24 -3.17 -21.99
C ASN A 64 -1.03 -2.99 -22.81
N GLY A 65 -1.53 -1.75 -22.86
CA GLY A 65 -2.67 -1.37 -23.66
C GLY A 65 -4.02 -1.72 -23.04
N LEU A 66 -4.06 -2.04 -21.74
CA LEU A 66 -5.29 -2.18 -20.99
C LEU A 66 -5.79 -0.79 -20.58
N PHE A 67 -7.10 -0.57 -20.66
CA PHE A 67 -7.71 0.69 -20.25
C PHE A 67 -8.97 0.45 -19.43
N GLY A 68 -9.24 1.36 -18.49
CA GLY A 68 -10.48 1.35 -17.74
C GLY A 68 -10.81 2.72 -17.21
N SER A 69 -12.11 2.96 -17.04
CA SER A 69 -12.59 4.14 -16.36
C SER A 69 -13.83 3.85 -15.54
N CYS A 70 -14.00 4.58 -14.45
CA CYS A 70 -15.24 4.58 -13.68
C CYS A 70 -15.59 5.99 -13.23
N GLU A 71 -16.87 6.20 -12.93
CA GLU A 71 -17.37 7.41 -12.30
C GLU A 71 -17.59 7.14 -10.81
N GLY A 72 -17.31 8.13 -9.98
CA GLY A 72 -17.52 8.09 -8.53
C GLY A 72 -18.42 9.23 -8.06
N SER A 73 -18.96 9.08 -6.85
CA SER A 73 -19.97 10.00 -6.32
C SER A 73 -19.42 11.13 -5.45
N ASP A 74 -18.14 11.09 -5.09
CA ASP A 74 -17.50 12.10 -4.24
C ASP A 74 -16.74 13.11 -5.10
N PRO A 75 -16.82 14.42 -4.82
CA PRO A 75 -16.11 15.44 -5.62
C PRO A 75 -14.58 15.27 -5.64
N ARG A 76 -14.00 14.52 -4.70
CA ARG A 76 -12.56 14.17 -4.65
C ARG A 76 -12.24 12.86 -5.36
N LEU A 77 -13.24 12.05 -5.68
CA LEU A 77 -13.14 10.87 -6.54
C LEU A 77 -14.30 10.89 -7.56
N PRO A 78 -14.37 11.92 -8.43
CA PRO A 78 -15.47 12.06 -9.38
C PRO A 78 -15.36 11.03 -10.52
N SER A 79 -14.14 10.66 -10.90
CA SER A 79 -13.86 9.61 -11.86
C SER A 79 -12.46 9.05 -11.64
N VAL A 80 -12.17 7.88 -12.20
CA VAL A 80 -10.82 7.34 -12.29
C VAL A 80 -10.59 6.87 -13.72
N LYS A 81 -9.40 7.11 -14.25
CA LYS A 81 -8.91 6.45 -15.47
C LYS A 81 -7.64 5.68 -15.15
N LEU A 82 -7.58 4.48 -15.70
CA LEU A 82 -6.43 3.60 -15.63
C LEU A 82 -5.99 3.25 -17.05
N ASP A 83 -4.69 3.22 -17.28
CA ASP A 83 -4.08 2.72 -18.50
C ASP A 83 -2.81 1.95 -18.19
N THR A 84 -2.45 0.99 -19.04
CA THR A 84 -1.16 0.32 -18.94
C THR A 84 -0.29 0.64 -20.15
N SER A 85 0.91 1.15 -19.90
CA SER A 85 1.84 1.47 -20.97
C SER A 85 3.30 1.35 -20.54
N ALA A 86 4.12 0.76 -21.40
CA ALA A 86 5.56 0.63 -21.25
C ALA A 86 6.03 0.09 -19.88
N GLY A 87 5.28 -0.82 -19.25
CA GLY A 87 5.65 -1.37 -17.94
C GLY A 87 5.13 -0.56 -16.74
N TYR A 88 4.09 0.26 -16.94
CA TYR A 88 3.51 1.10 -15.90
C TYR A 88 1.99 1.02 -15.92
N LEU A 89 1.41 1.11 -14.72
CA LEU A 89 0.00 1.44 -14.52
C LEU A 89 -0.10 2.97 -14.35
N GLY A 90 -0.70 3.63 -15.33
CA GLY A 90 -1.16 5.01 -15.24
C GLY A 90 -2.44 5.10 -14.40
N VAL A 91 -2.49 6.09 -13.51
CA VAL A 91 -3.68 6.42 -12.71
C VAL A 91 -3.93 7.91 -12.85
N GLU A 92 -5.15 8.28 -13.24
CA GLU A 92 -5.61 9.67 -13.34
C GLU A 92 -6.91 9.85 -12.56
N ILE A 93 -6.93 10.83 -11.65
CA ILE A 93 -8.05 11.16 -10.77
C ILE A 93 -8.24 12.68 -10.78
N PRO A 94 -9.29 13.22 -11.43
CA PRO A 94 -9.66 14.63 -11.29
C PRO A 94 -10.23 14.93 -9.89
N GLY A 95 -10.37 16.22 -9.55
CA GLY A 95 -10.89 16.64 -8.24
C GLY A 95 -9.80 16.81 -7.17
N ASN A 96 -8.53 16.85 -7.56
CA ASN A 96 -7.41 17.07 -6.64
C ASN A 96 -7.46 18.47 -5.98
N ASP A 97 -8.13 19.43 -6.62
CA ASP A 97 -8.41 20.75 -6.06
C ASP A 97 -9.50 20.74 -4.95
N GLN A 98 -10.24 19.64 -4.80
CA GLN A 98 -11.24 19.45 -3.75
C GLN A 98 -10.64 18.89 -2.45
N ILE A 99 -9.35 18.56 -2.48
CA ILE A 99 -8.58 18.09 -1.31
C ILE A 99 -8.40 19.24 -0.32
N ARG A 100 -8.81 19.01 0.92
CA ARG A 100 -8.74 19.95 2.04
C ARG A 100 -7.42 19.83 2.79
N PRO A 101 -6.89 20.95 3.31
CA PRO A 101 -5.73 20.94 4.18
C PRO A 101 -6.03 20.20 5.49
N ASN A 102 -5.01 19.57 6.06
CA ASN A 102 -5.05 18.86 7.36
C ASN A 102 -5.86 17.57 7.42
N GLU A 103 -6.31 17.04 6.29
CA GLU A 103 -6.92 15.71 6.20
C GLU A 103 -5.86 14.70 5.68
N PHE A 104 -6.00 13.44 6.05
CA PHE A 104 -5.28 12.32 5.43
C PHE A 104 -6.16 11.70 4.35
N TYR A 105 -5.62 11.52 3.14
CA TYR A 105 -6.32 10.89 2.03
C TYR A 105 -5.57 9.65 1.59
N SER A 106 -6.31 8.60 1.23
CA SER A 106 -5.78 7.42 0.56
C SER A 106 -6.68 7.05 -0.60
N TYR A 107 -6.11 6.89 -1.78
CA TYR A 107 -6.71 6.18 -2.90
C TYR A 107 -6.14 4.76 -2.90
N ASP A 108 -6.98 3.80 -2.57
CA ASP A 108 -6.63 2.38 -2.52
C ASP A 108 -7.24 1.70 -3.75
N LEU A 109 -6.41 1.38 -4.73
CA LEU A 109 -6.78 0.66 -5.95
C LEU A 109 -6.52 -0.83 -5.77
N MET A 110 -7.58 -1.61 -5.72
CA MET A 110 -7.53 -3.07 -5.77
C MET A 110 -7.51 -3.55 -7.21
N LEU A 111 -6.58 -4.42 -7.54
CA LEU A 111 -6.45 -5.09 -8.84
C LEU A 111 -6.49 -6.59 -8.62
N THR A 112 -7.28 -7.32 -9.39
CA THR A 112 -7.39 -8.77 -9.34
C THR A 112 -7.28 -9.34 -10.75
N ASN A 113 -6.32 -10.25 -10.99
CA ASN A 113 -6.11 -10.85 -12.30
C ASN A 113 -7.05 -12.04 -12.56
N GLU A 114 -6.96 -12.61 -13.77
CA GLU A 114 -7.70 -13.80 -14.20
C GLU A 114 -7.49 -15.06 -13.33
N ASN A 115 -6.42 -15.11 -12.55
CA ASN A 115 -6.09 -16.22 -11.66
C ASN A 115 -6.60 -16.01 -10.23
N GLY A 116 -7.16 -14.83 -9.93
CA GLY A 116 -7.59 -14.43 -8.59
C GLY A 116 -6.48 -13.85 -7.71
N ASP A 117 -5.27 -13.67 -8.25
CA ASP A 117 -4.21 -12.94 -7.57
C ASP A 117 -4.57 -11.47 -7.53
N SER A 118 -4.25 -10.82 -6.40
CA SER A 118 -4.66 -9.46 -6.09
C SER A 118 -3.52 -8.60 -5.53
N TRP A 119 -3.53 -7.34 -5.96
CA TRP A 119 -2.61 -6.29 -5.53
C TRP A 119 -3.39 -5.07 -5.07
N MET A 120 -2.87 -4.41 -4.03
CA MET A 120 -3.37 -3.12 -3.59
C MET A 120 -2.34 -2.05 -3.90
N VAL A 121 -2.68 -1.15 -4.83
CA VAL A 121 -1.93 0.07 -5.09
C VAL A 121 -2.44 1.13 -4.12
N GLN A 122 -1.58 1.58 -3.23
CA GLN A 122 -1.92 2.60 -2.22
C GLN A 122 -1.25 3.92 -2.57
N LEU A 123 -2.07 4.95 -2.72
CA LEU A 123 -1.67 6.32 -3.03
C LEU A 123 -2.19 7.22 -1.92
N SER A 124 -1.36 7.54 -0.94
CA SER A 124 -1.80 8.33 0.22
C SER A 124 -1.04 9.63 0.42
N ASP A 125 -1.72 10.62 0.95
CA ASP A 125 -1.22 11.97 1.20
C ASP A 125 -1.68 12.45 2.59
N TYR A 126 -0.71 12.69 3.46
CA TYR A 126 -0.92 13.42 4.70
C TYR A 126 -0.65 14.90 4.47
N VAL A 127 -1.68 15.61 4.02
CA VAL A 127 -1.58 16.96 3.43
C VAL A 127 -0.89 17.97 4.35
N SER A 128 -1.04 17.82 5.68
CA SER A 128 -0.43 18.76 6.64
C SER A 128 1.09 18.61 6.79
N SER A 129 1.65 17.41 6.62
CA SER A 129 3.10 17.18 6.66
C SER A 129 3.73 17.19 5.26
N GLY A 130 2.91 17.00 4.22
CA GLY A 130 3.38 16.76 2.86
C GLY A 130 3.98 15.35 2.69
N GLU A 131 3.78 14.46 3.65
CA GLU A 131 4.18 13.06 3.53
C GLU A 131 3.23 12.35 2.56
N THR A 132 3.81 11.73 1.54
CA THR A 132 3.09 10.98 0.53
C THR A 132 3.60 9.55 0.47
N ASN A 133 2.71 8.61 0.15
CA ASN A 133 3.05 7.22 -0.09
C ASN A 133 2.54 6.79 -1.46
N ARG A 134 3.37 6.04 -2.15
CA ARG A 134 3.03 5.36 -3.40
C ARG A 134 3.59 3.96 -3.33
N SER A 135 2.74 2.97 -3.11
CA SER A 135 3.16 1.59 -2.88
C SER A 135 2.26 0.56 -3.56
N VAL A 136 2.83 -0.62 -3.80
CA VAL A 136 2.10 -1.79 -4.29
C VAL A 136 2.30 -2.91 -3.29
N PHE A 137 1.20 -3.35 -2.69
CA PHE A 137 1.15 -4.49 -1.80
C PHE A 137 0.65 -5.72 -2.55
N ASN A 138 1.48 -6.77 -2.61
CA ASN A 138 1.10 -8.06 -3.18
C ASN A 138 0.41 -8.90 -2.08
N MET A 139 -0.87 -9.23 -2.28
CA MET A 139 -1.66 -9.90 -1.24
C MET A 139 -1.33 -11.39 -1.10
N GLN A 140 -0.67 -12.00 -2.09
CA GLN A 140 -0.31 -13.42 -2.08
C GLN A 140 0.95 -13.63 -1.23
N THR A 141 1.91 -12.72 -1.37
CA THR A 141 3.24 -12.82 -0.76
C THR A 141 3.42 -11.91 0.45
N SER A 142 2.49 -10.99 0.70
CA SER A 142 2.61 -9.93 1.71
C SER A 142 3.83 -9.02 1.52
N LYS A 143 4.42 -8.99 0.32
CA LYS A 143 5.51 -8.08 -0.03
C LYS A 143 4.93 -6.71 -0.37
N ASN A 144 5.51 -5.65 0.21
CA ASN A 144 5.18 -4.26 -0.12
C ASN A 144 6.36 -3.60 -0.84
N LEU A 145 6.09 -3.00 -2.00
CA LEU A 145 7.06 -2.20 -2.74
C LEU A 145 6.68 -0.73 -2.67
N ASN A 146 7.60 0.11 -2.19
CA ASN A 146 7.42 1.56 -2.14
C ASN A 146 8.16 2.22 -3.30
N TYR A 147 7.52 3.19 -3.93
CA TYR A 147 8.07 3.92 -5.07
C TYR A 147 8.21 5.41 -4.75
N PRO A 148 9.31 6.06 -5.13
CA PRO A 148 9.49 7.49 -4.92
C PRO A 148 8.56 8.30 -5.82
N GLY A 149 8.27 9.55 -5.45
CA GLY A 149 7.42 10.46 -6.25
C GLY A 149 5.94 10.34 -5.93
N TRP A 150 5.18 11.39 -6.28
CA TRP A 150 3.76 11.51 -5.94
C TRP A 150 2.90 11.69 -7.20
N SER A 151 2.86 12.91 -7.74
CA SER A 151 2.10 13.23 -8.93
C SER A 151 2.98 13.68 -10.10
N ASN A 152 2.58 13.26 -11.30
CA ASN A 152 3.14 13.63 -12.60
C ASN A 152 2.33 14.74 -13.28
N SER A 153 1.26 15.24 -12.66
CA SER A 153 0.36 16.22 -13.27
C SER A 153 0.87 17.66 -13.10
N ASP A 154 0.89 18.42 -14.20
CA ASP A 154 1.07 19.88 -14.16
C ASP A 154 -0.24 20.63 -13.87
N ASP A 155 -1.39 19.95 -14.01
CA ASP A 155 -2.71 20.48 -13.66
C ASP A 155 -3.04 20.15 -12.21
N LYS A 156 -3.12 21.19 -11.37
CA LYS A 156 -3.40 21.05 -9.94
C LYS A 156 -4.77 20.46 -9.63
N SER A 157 -5.71 20.48 -10.57
CA SER A 157 -7.04 19.89 -10.42
C SER A 157 -7.07 18.39 -10.69
N VAL A 158 -6.00 17.83 -11.24
CA VAL A 158 -5.89 16.42 -11.59
C VAL A 158 -4.70 15.81 -10.88
N PHE A 159 -4.94 14.75 -10.12
CA PHE A 159 -3.88 13.88 -9.64
C PHE A 159 -3.61 12.84 -10.73
N SER A 160 -2.35 12.75 -11.17
CA SER A 160 -1.89 11.69 -12.07
C SER A 160 -0.61 11.06 -11.54
N THR A 161 -0.46 9.75 -11.66
CA THR A 161 0.78 9.04 -11.32
C THR A 161 0.98 7.81 -12.20
N SER A 162 2.21 7.34 -12.28
CA SER A 162 2.58 6.10 -13.00
C SER A 162 3.30 5.16 -12.05
N VAL A 163 2.68 4.02 -11.76
CA VAL A 163 3.20 3.02 -10.84
C VAL A 163 3.88 1.93 -11.65
N PRO A 164 5.16 1.60 -11.38
CA PRO A 164 5.83 0.50 -12.06
C PRO A 164 5.04 -0.81 -11.90
N ASP A 165 4.80 -1.50 -13.01
CA ASP A 165 4.00 -2.73 -13.01
C ASP A 165 4.78 -3.99 -12.63
N THR A 166 6.06 -3.84 -12.28
CA THR A 166 6.99 -4.95 -12.06
C THR A 166 6.56 -5.89 -10.94
N ALA A 167 5.62 -5.49 -10.07
CA ALA A 167 4.99 -6.35 -9.07
C ALA A 167 3.67 -6.99 -9.50
N MET A 168 2.98 -6.42 -10.49
CA MET A 168 1.64 -6.80 -10.93
C MET A 168 1.73 -7.77 -12.11
N ARG A 169 0.81 -8.73 -12.18
CA ARG A 169 0.84 -9.81 -13.17
C ARG A 169 -0.57 -10.12 -13.67
N GLY A 170 -0.79 -10.10 -14.98
CA GLY A 170 -2.10 -10.44 -15.55
C GLY A 170 -2.29 -9.88 -16.95
N THR A 171 -3.12 -10.57 -17.72
CA THR A 171 -3.52 -10.12 -19.07
C THR A 171 -4.85 -9.40 -19.08
N SER A 172 -5.60 -9.48 -17.98
CA SER A 172 -6.82 -8.73 -17.69
C SER A 172 -6.87 -8.46 -16.19
N MET A 173 -7.54 -7.38 -15.77
CA MET A 173 -7.67 -7.07 -14.35
C MET A 173 -9.07 -6.60 -14.04
N ASP A 174 -9.72 -7.23 -13.07
CA ASP A 174 -10.81 -6.61 -12.34
C ASP A 174 -10.24 -5.60 -11.35
N TRP A 175 -10.91 -4.46 -11.20
CA TRP A 175 -10.41 -3.38 -10.38
C TRP A 175 -11.49 -2.54 -9.72
N GLN A 176 -11.12 -1.96 -8.58
CA GLN A 176 -11.92 -0.99 -7.84
C GLN A 176 -10.99 0.00 -7.13
N MET A 177 -11.32 1.28 -7.22
CA MET A 177 -10.73 2.34 -6.43
C MET A 177 -11.61 2.65 -5.22
N THR A 178 -11.01 2.78 -4.04
CA THR A 178 -11.64 3.32 -2.84
C THR A 178 -10.93 4.60 -2.42
N LEU A 179 -11.70 5.64 -2.10
CA LEU A 179 -11.18 6.84 -1.42
C LEU A 179 -11.48 6.73 0.07
N SER A 180 -10.42 6.86 0.86
CA SER A 180 -10.46 6.89 2.32
C SER A 180 -10.00 8.25 2.82
N ILE A 181 -10.72 8.82 3.79
CA ILE A 181 -10.38 10.11 4.43
C ILE A 181 -10.34 9.94 5.94
N ASP A 182 -9.21 10.30 6.54
CA ASP A 182 -8.93 10.09 7.96
C ASP A 182 -9.23 8.65 8.42
N GLY A 183 -8.96 7.69 7.54
CA GLY A 183 -9.18 6.25 7.77
C GLY A 183 -10.61 5.75 7.53
N ASN A 184 -11.52 6.57 7.00
CA ASN A 184 -12.88 6.16 6.66
C ASN A 184 -13.09 6.10 5.15
N ASP A 185 -13.55 4.97 4.63
CA ASP A 185 -14.01 4.85 3.24
C ASP A 185 -15.17 5.84 3.00
N VAL A 186 -14.99 6.78 2.08
CA VAL A 186 -16.01 7.78 1.73
C VAL A 186 -16.58 7.59 0.32
N ALA A 187 -15.83 6.96 -0.59
CA ALA A 187 -16.26 6.74 -1.97
C ALA A 187 -15.63 5.49 -2.58
N LYS A 188 -16.32 4.91 -3.57
CA LYS A 188 -15.84 3.78 -4.37
C LYS A 188 -16.16 3.96 -5.84
N CYS A 189 -15.25 3.49 -6.68
CA CYS A 189 -15.31 3.60 -8.13
C CYS A 189 -14.80 2.27 -8.74
N PRO A 190 -15.65 1.49 -9.43
CA PRO A 190 -17.07 1.75 -9.64
C PRO A 190 -17.88 1.55 -8.34
N THR A 191 -19.02 2.23 -8.24
CA THR A 191 -19.82 2.24 -6.99
C THR A 191 -20.57 0.92 -6.75
N ASP A 192 -20.80 0.13 -7.79
CA ASP A 192 -21.54 -1.13 -7.77
C ASP A 192 -20.66 -2.38 -7.63
N GLY A 193 -19.33 -2.26 -7.70
CA GLY A 193 -18.43 -3.41 -7.59
C GLY A 193 -17.04 -3.19 -8.16
N THR A 194 -16.53 -4.18 -8.88
CA THR A 194 -15.31 -4.07 -9.70
C THR A 194 -15.69 -3.87 -11.17
N THR A 195 -14.82 -3.24 -11.94
CA THR A 195 -14.89 -3.18 -13.41
C THR A 195 -13.62 -3.77 -13.99
N SER A 196 -13.59 -4.10 -15.28
CA SER A 196 -12.42 -4.73 -15.89
C SER A 196 -11.52 -3.71 -16.62
N LEU A 197 -10.23 -4.02 -16.71
CA LEU A 197 -9.26 -3.41 -17.62
C LEU A 197 -9.15 -4.28 -18.86
N GLU A 198 -9.48 -3.73 -20.03
CA GLU A 198 -9.52 -4.42 -21.33
C GLU A 198 -8.79 -3.65 -22.44
#